data_AF-A0A015LWK4-F1
#
_entry.id   AF-A0A015LWK4-F1
#
_cell.length_a   1.000
_cell.length_b   1.000
_cell.length_c   1.000
_cell.angle_alpha   90.00
_cell.angle_beta   90.00
_cell.angle_gamma   90.00
#
_symmetry.space_group_name_H-M   'P 1'
#
loop_
_entity.id
_entity.type
_entity.pdbx_description
1 polymer ?
#
loop_
_entity_poly.entity_id
_entity_poly.type
_entity_poly.pdbx_seq_one_letter_code
_entity_poly.pdbx_strand_id
1 'polypeptide(L)'
;MTTLEDKAIWEKAEEEEEDLGADIIKSSTDDIMNRTRLLENDIKVMKSEHMRLTHEQNSMKEKIKDNKEKIKVNKQLPYLVGNVVELLDMDPNDEPEEDGANVDLDAVRKGKCAVIKTSTRQTIFLPLIGLVDPTTLKPGDLIGVNKDSYLVLDTLPAEYDSRVKAMEVDEKPTEDYNDIGGLDKQIEELVEAIVLPMSHAERFKNLGIKPPKGVLMYGPPGTGKTLLARACAAQTKSTYLKLAGPQLVQMFIGDGAKLVRDAFNLAKEKSPAIIFIDELDAIGTKRFDSEKSGDREVQRTMLELLNQLDGFSSDERIKVIAATNRIDILDPALLRSGRLDRKIEFPLPNEEARARILQIHSRKMTVGTEVNYEELARCCDEFNGAQCKAVCVEAGMLALRRGATELSHEDFMDGIQEVMAKKKTSLQYYA
;
A
#
# COMPACT_ATOMS: atom_id res chain seq x y z
N MET A 1 1.29 -39.84 7.19
CA MET A 1 2.29 -40.85 6.78
C MET A 1 3.28 -40.93 7.90
N THR A 2 3.11 -41.88 8.81
CA THR A 2 4.12 -42.24 9.81
C THR A 2 5.33 -42.79 9.05
N THR A 3 6.41 -42.02 9.03
CA THR A 3 7.67 -42.43 8.42
C THR A 3 8.31 -43.50 9.30
N LEU A 4 9.12 -44.39 8.72
CA LEU A 4 9.85 -45.47 9.41
C LEU A 4 10.75 -45.02 10.59
N GLU A 5 10.79 -43.72 10.90
CA GLU A 5 11.61 -43.07 11.92
C GLU A 5 10.88 -42.82 13.25
N ASP A 6 9.59 -43.15 13.36
CA ASP A 6 8.87 -43.06 14.63
C ASP A 6 9.39 -44.13 15.62
N LYS A 7 10.36 -43.74 16.46
CA LYS A 7 10.93 -44.56 17.56
C LYS A 7 9.88 -45.23 18.46
N ALA A 8 8.70 -44.63 18.59
CA ALA A 8 7.59 -45.17 19.38
C ALA A 8 7.00 -46.48 18.80
N ILE A 9 7.16 -46.73 17.49
CA ILE A 9 6.74 -47.99 16.85
C ILE A 9 7.72 -49.11 17.23
N TRP A 10 9.01 -48.77 17.34
CA TRP A 10 10.08 -49.69 17.73
C TRP A 10 10.05 -49.99 19.23
N GLU A 11 9.80 -49.00 20.10
CA GLU A 11 9.64 -49.22 21.55
C GLU A 11 8.42 -50.09 21.87
N LYS A 12 7.30 -49.96 21.13
CA LYS A 12 6.15 -50.87 21.28
C LYS A 12 6.43 -52.28 20.78
N ALA A 13 7.27 -52.42 19.75
CA ALA A 13 7.71 -53.73 19.28
C ALA A 13 8.65 -54.41 20.28
N GLU A 14 9.48 -53.65 21.02
CA GLU A 14 10.33 -54.19 22.09
C GLU A 14 9.51 -54.71 23.29
N GLU A 15 8.41 -54.05 23.67
CA GLU A 15 7.49 -54.58 24.71
C GLU A 15 6.73 -55.85 24.26
N GLU A 16 6.39 -55.97 22.97
CA GLU A 16 5.74 -57.18 22.40
C GLU A 16 6.75 -58.34 22.17
N GLU A 17 8.04 -58.05 22.00
CA GLU A 17 9.12 -59.06 21.89
C GLU A 17 9.31 -59.88 23.18
N GLU A 18 9.05 -59.31 24.35
CA GLU A 18 9.06 -60.06 25.62
C GLU A 18 7.91 -61.09 25.69
N ASP A 19 6.75 -60.78 25.09
CA ASP A 19 5.56 -61.65 25.08
C ASP A 19 5.64 -62.76 24.00
N LEU A 20 6.37 -62.49 22.90
CA LEU A 20 6.73 -63.48 21.86
C LEU A 20 7.43 -64.71 22.46
N GLY A 21 8.27 -64.54 23.48
CA GLY A 21 8.93 -65.64 24.16
C GLY A 21 7.96 -66.63 24.81
N ALA A 22 6.86 -66.14 25.40
CA ALA A 22 5.85 -66.98 26.06
C ALA A 22 4.93 -67.69 25.05
N ASP A 23 4.62 -67.04 23.93
CA ASP A 23 3.80 -67.61 22.85
C ASP A 23 4.57 -68.63 21.99
N ILE A 24 5.88 -68.43 21.79
CA ILE A 24 6.76 -69.38 21.10
C ILE A 24 6.98 -70.64 21.94
N ILE A 25 7.04 -70.54 23.27
CA ILE A 25 7.18 -71.71 24.17
C ILE A 25 5.88 -72.54 24.24
N LYS A 26 4.71 -71.90 24.07
CA LYS A 26 3.39 -72.56 24.09
C LYS A 26 2.96 -73.16 22.75
N SER A 27 3.56 -72.72 21.64
CA SER A 27 3.19 -73.15 20.29
C SER A 27 3.96 -74.42 19.88
N SER A 28 3.34 -75.25 19.05
CA SER A 28 4.03 -76.44 18.53
C SER A 28 5.13 -76.05 17.54
N THR A 29 6.15 -76.89 17.40
CA THR A 29 7.23 -76.68 16.42
C THR A 29 6.69 -76.52 14.99
N ASP A 30 5.56 -77.14 14.68
CA ASP A 30 4.88 -77.03 13.38
C ASP A 30 4.19 -75.68 13.19
N ASP A 31 3.60 -75.09 14.25
CA ASP A 31 2.96 -73.78 14.19
C ASP A 31 3.98 -72.65 13.98
N ILE A 32 5.14 -72.75 14.65
CA ILE A 32 6.25 -71.81 14.46
C ILE A 32 6.77 -71.91 13.03
N MET A 33 7.00 -73.13 12.52
CA MET A 33 7.44 -73.35 11.13
C MET A 33 6.45 -72.77 10.11
N ASN A 34 5.15 -72.95 10.32
CA ASN A 34 4.11 -72.41 9.45
C ASN A 34 4.05 -70.87 9.50
N ARG A 35 4.19 -70.26 10.69
CA ARG A 35 4.27 -68.80 10.83
C ARG A 35 5.51 -68.20 10.16
N THR A 36 6.69 -68.81 10.33
CA THR A 36 7.90 -68.36 9.60
C THR A 36 7.72 -68.45 8.08
N ARG A 37 7.11 -69.52 7.57
CA ARG A 37 6.84 -69.64 6.12
C ARG A 37 5.83 -68.61 5.61
N LEU A 38 4.82 -68.27 6.40
CA LEU A 38 3.87 -67.20 6.08
C LEU A 38 4.59 -65.84 6.04
N LEU A 39 5.38 -65.52 7.07
CA LEU A 39 6.15 -64.27 7.12
C LEU A 39 7.18 -64.17 6.00
N GLU A 40 7.87 -65.26 5.64
CA GLU A 40 8.78 -65.29 4.49
C GLU A 40 8.06 -65.01 3.16
N ASN A 41 6.86 -65.58 2.98
CA ASN A 41 6.02 -65.30 1.82
C ASN A 41 5.55 -63.84 1.82
N ASP A 42 5.13 -63.30 2.96
CA ASP A 42 4.69 -61.91 3.09
C ASP A 42 5.84 -60.94 2.83
N ILE A 43 7.05 -61.20 3.35
CA ILE A 43 8.25 -60.40 3.06
C ILE A 43 8.56 -60.43 1.56
N LYS A 44 8.41 -61.58 0.90
CA LYS A 44 8.65 -61.71 -0.53
C LYS A 44 7.62 -60.91 -1.35
N VAL A 45 6.35 -60.96 -0.96
CA VAL A 45 5.28 -60.15 -1.58
C VAL A 45 5.51 -58.66 -1.34
N MET A 46 5.78 -58.25 -0.11
CA MET A 46 6.05 -56.86 0.27
C MET A 46 7.28 -56.29 -0.45
N LYS A 47 8.34 -57.08 -0.60
CA LYS A 47 9.53 -56.67 -1.36
C LYS A 47 9.22 -56.50 -2.86
N SER A 48 8.36 -57.35 -3.42
CA SER A 48 7.91 -57.22 -4.81
C SER A 48 7.01 -56.00 -5.03
N GLU A 49 6.09 -55.73 -4.11
CA GLU A 49 5.21 -54.55 -4.12
C GLU A 49 6.01 -53.26 -3.93
N HIS A 50 6.97 -53.25 -3.01
CA HIS A 50 7.86 -52.10 -2.80
C HIS A 50 8.67 -51.79 -4.07
N MET A 51 9.19 -52.82 -4.74
CA MET A 51 9.92 -52.65 -5.99
C MET A 51 9.01 -52.15 -7.12
N ARG A 52 7.77 -52.65 -7.21
CA ARG A 52 6.76 -52.17 -8.17
C ARG A 52 6.42 -50.70 -7.94
N LEU A 53 6.07 -50.33 -6.72
CA LEU A 53 5.72 -48.95 -6.35
C LEU A 53 6.89 -48.00 -6.56
N THR A 54 8.12 -48.42 -6.26
CA THR A 54 9.33 -47.62 -6.50
C THR A 54 9.52 -47.38 -8.00
N HIS A 55 9.31 -48.40 -8.83
CA HIS A 55 9.39 -48.25 -10.29
C HIS A 55 8.28 -47.34 -10.83
N GLU A 56 7.04 -47.50 -10.38
CA GLU A 56 5.93 -46.60 -10.74
C GLU A 56 6.19 -45.15 -10.31
N GLN A 57 6.71 -44.94 -9.10
CA GLN A 57 7.04 -43.61 -8.59
C GLN A 57 8.13 -42.95 -9.44
N ASN A 58 9.16 -43.71 -9.85
CA ASN A 58 10.21 -43.20 -10.73
C ASN A 58 9.68 -42.87 -12.13
N SER A 59 8.85 -43.75 -12.71
CA SER A 59 8.19 -43.52 -14.00
C SER A 59 7.28 -42.28 -13.97
N MET A 60 6.52 -42.08 -12.89
CA MET A 60 5.71 -40.86 -12.71
C MET A 60 6.59 -39.61 -12.57
N LYS A 61 7.69 -39.68 -11.81
CA LYS A 61 8.62 -38.54 -11.67
C LYS A 61 9.24 -38.13 -12.99
N GLU A 62 9.62 -39.09 -13.83
CA GLU A 62 10.16 -38.83 -15.16
C GLU A 62 9.12 -38.16 -16.07
N LYS A 63 7.88 -38.69 -16.10
CA LYS A 63 6.77 -38.05 -16.83
C LYS A 63 6.48 -36.62 -16.37
N ILE A 64 6.54 -36.36 -15.06
CA ILE A 64 6.37 -35.00 -14.51
C ILE A 64 7.49 -34.09 -14.99
N LYS A 65 8.74 -34.57 -15.00
CA LYS A 65 9.89 -33.81 -15.47
C LYS A 65 9.75 -33.43 -16.95
N ASP A 66 9.40 -34.41 -17.80
CA ASP A 66 9.21 -34.20 -19.22
C ASP A 66 8.07 -33.22 -19.51
N ASN A 67 6.94 -33.37 -18.80
CA ASN A 67 5.81 -32.45 -18.94
C ASN A 67 6.16 -31.03 -18.48
N LYS A 68 6.93 -30.89 -17.41
CA LYS A 68 7.38 -29.58 -16.91
C LYS A 68 8.31 -28.89 -17.90
N GLU A 69 9.17 -29.64 -18.59
CA GLU A 69 10.03 -29.11 -19.64
C GLU A 69 9.21 -28.62 -20.84
N LYS A 70 8.22 -29.40 -21.29
CA LYS A 70 7.27 -28.99 -22.34
C LYS A 70 6.51 -27.72 -21.98
N ILE A 71 6.01 -27.62 -20.73
CA ILE A 71 5.33 -26.41 -20.25
C ILE A 71 6.29 -25.22 -20.24
N LYS A 72 7.55 -25.42 -19.84
CA LYS A 72 8.56 -24.34 -19.82
C LYS A 72 8.86 -23.79 -21.21
N VAL A 73 8.91 -24.65 -22.23
CA VAL A 73 9.09 -24.22 -23.63
C VAL A 73 7.89 -23.38 -24.11
N ASN A 74 6.67 -23.76 -23.72
CA ASN A 74 5.47 -22.97 -24.04
C ASN A 74 5.36 -21.69 -23.20
N LYS A 75 5.90 -21.69 -21.98
CA LYS A 75 6.01 -20.53 -21.09
C LYS A 75 7.28 -19.72 -21.37
N GLN A 76 7.59 -19.51 -22.65
CA GLN A 76 8.67 -18.61 -23.07
C GLN A 76 8.13 -17.21 -23.29
N LEU A 77 8.85 -16.20 -22.80
CA LEU A 77 8.57 -14.80 -23.10
C LEU A 77 8.83 -14.57 -24.59
N PRO A 78 8.04 -13.72 -25.28
CA PRO A 78 7.10 -12.72 -24.74
C PRO A 78 5.62 -13.14 -24.72
N TYR A 79 4.90 -12.81 -23.65
CA TYR A 79 3.44 -12.94 -23.58
C TYR A 79 2.71 -11.69 -24.07
N LEU A 80 1.47 -11.87 -24.53
CA LEU A 80 0.51 -10.80 -24.73
C LEU A 80 -0.25 -10.57 -23.42
N VAL A 81 -0.40 -9.33 -22.98
CA VAL A 81 -1.23 -9.03 -21.80
C VAL A 81 -2.69 -8.94 -22.20
N GLY A 82 -3.58 -9.50 -21.39
CA GLY A 82 -5.03 -9.37 -21.52
C GLY A 82 -5.71 -9.21 -20.18
N ASN A 83 -6.99 -8.89 -20.21
CA ASN A 83 -7.84 -8.82 -19.03
C ASN A 83 -8.96 -9.85 -19.16
N VAL A 84 -9.31 -10.50 -18.06
CA VAL A 84 -10.52 -11.34 -17.99
C VAL A 84 -11.73 -10.42 -17.97
N VAL A 85 -12.63 -10.55 -18.94
CA VAL A 85 -13.87 -9.77 -18.98
C VAL A 85 -14.94 -10.46 -18.15
N GLU A 86 -15.13 -11.75 -18.40
CA GLU A 86 -16.18 -12.55 -17.78
C GLU A 86 -15.77 -14.02 -17.75
N LEU A 87 -16.22 -14.72 -16.71
CA LEU A 87 -16.12 -16.17 -16.58
C LEU A 87 -17.52 -16.73 -16.80
N LEU A 88 -17.64 -17.65 -17.75
CA LEU A 88 -18.90 -18.26 -18.15
C LEU A 88 -18.88 -19.72 -17.71
N ASP A 89 -19.94 -20.18 -17.06
CA ASP A 89 -20.14 -21.58 -16.79
C ASP A 89 -21.03 -22.12 -17.93
N MET A 90 -20.51 -23.01 -18.78
CA MET A 90 -21.32 -23.67 -19.80
C MET A 90 -22.11 -24.82 -19.18
N ASP A 91 -23.42 -24.65 -19.09
CA ASP A 91 -24.35 -25.68 -18.62
C ASP A 91 -24.74 -26.64 -19.77
N PRO A 92 -24.89 -27.94 -19.48
CA PRO A 92 -25.11 -28.98 -20.48
C PRO A 92 -26.55 -29.09 -21.03
N ASN A 93 -27.42 -28.11 -20.77
CA ASN A 93 -28.82 -28.17 -21.19
C ASN A 93 -29.09 -27.57 -22.58
N ASP A 94 -28.09 -26.98 -23.23
CA ASP A 94 -28.15 -26.77 -24.67
C ASP A 94 -27.85 -28.13 -25.31
N GLU A 95 -28.89 -28.82 -25.75
CA GLU A 95 -28.76 -30.08 -26.50
C GLU A 95 -27.73 -29.88 -27.62
N PRO A 96 -26.67 -30.70 -27.71
CA PRO A 96 -25.83 -30.67 -28.87
C PRO A 96 -26.73 -31.06 -30.05
N GLU A 97 -26.99 -30.13 -30.96
CA GLU A 97 -27.56 -30.47 -32.26
C GLU A 97 -26.64 -31.57 -32.82
N GLU A 98 -27.17 -32.80 -32.95
CA GLU A 98 -26.50 -33.93 -33.57
C GLU A 98 -26.34 -33.64 -35.07
N ASP A 99 -25.46 -32.70 -35.39
CA ASP A 99 -25.06 -32.45 -36.76
C ASP A 99 -23.87 -33.36 -37.09
N GLY A 100 -24.15 -34.29 -38.00
CA GLY A 100 -23.28 -35.39 -38.37
C GLY A 100 -21.98 -34.94 -39.03
N ALA A 101 -20.93 -34.77 -38.23
CA ALA A 101 -19.53 -35.04 -38.53
C ALA A 101 -18.73 -34.80 -37.24
N ASN A 102 -18.23 -35.86 -36.58
CA ASN A 102 -17.34 -35.83 -35.39
C ASN A 102 -17.31 -34.48 -34.67
N VAL A 103 -18.32 -34.18 -33.86
CA VAL A 103 -18.30 -33.00 -32.99
C VAL A 103 -17.12 -33.20 -32.02
N ASP A 104 -16.15 -32.29 -32.06
CA ASP A 104 -14.99 -32.32 -31.17
C ASP A 104 -15.46 -32.45 -29.72
N LEU A 105 -14.95 -33.44 -28.98
CA LEU A 105 -15.27 -33.67 -27.57
C LEU A 105 -14.96 -32.44 -26.67
N ASP A 106 -14.20 -31.46 -27.19
CA ASP A 106 -13.96 -30.17 -26.55
C ASP A 106 -15.20 -29.26 -26.52
N ALA A 107 -16.18 -29.44 -27.42
CA ALA A 107 -17.48 -28.75 -27.35
C ALA A 107 -18.40 -29.33 -26.26
N VAL A 108 -18.12 -30.55 -25.77
CA VAL A 108 -18.91 -31.26 -24.77
C VAL A 108 -18.32 -31.13 -23.35
N ARG A 109 -17.20 -30.41 -23.20
CA ARG A 109 -16.53 -30.27 -21.90
C ARG A 109 -17.28 -29.33 -20.97
N LYS A 110 -17.86 -29.91 -19.93
CA LYS A 110 -18.28 -29.21 -18.70
C LYS A 110 -17.08 -28.49 -18.12
N GLY A 111 -17.10 -27.16 -18.13
CA GLY A 111 -15.98 -26.36 -17.66
C GLY A 111 -16.31 -24.88 -17.58
N LYS A 112 -15.50 -24.17 -16.80
CA LYS A 112 -15.52 -22.72 -16.79
C LYS A 112 -14.81 -22.23 -18.05
N CYS A 113 -15.51 -21.45 -18.84
CA CYS A 113 -15.00 -20.74 -20.00
C CYS A 113 -14.63 -19.31 -19.59
N ALA A 114 -13.72 -18.68 -20.33
CA ALA A 114 -13.36 -17.28 -20.09
C ALA A 114 -13.45 -16.45 -21.36
N VAL A 115 -14.02 -15.26 -21.23
CA VAL A 115 -13.92 -14.22 -22.24
C VAL A 115 -12.76 -13.32 -21.85
N ILE A 116 -11.72 -13.27 -22.69
CA ILE A 116 -10.56 -12.43 -22.47
C ILE A 116 -10.54 -11.28 -23.47
N LYS A 117 -10.07 -10.12 -23.01
CA LYS A 117 -9.81 -8.97 -23.87
C LYS A 117 -8.33 -8.68 -23.87
N THR A 118 -7.68 -8.85 -25.01
CA THR A 118 -6.26 -8.58 -25.16
C THR A 118 -5.96 -7.08 -25.17
N SER A 119 -4.70 -6.71 -24.91
CA SER A 119 -4.21 -5.33 -25.06
C SER A 119 -4.35 -4.79 -26.48
N THR A 120 -4.43 -5.66 -27.50
CA THR A 120 -4.75 -5.30 -28.89
C THR A 120 -6.24 -5.01 -29.11
N ARG A 121 -7.04 -4.96 -28.04
CA ARG A 121 -8.49 -4.72 -28.03
C ARG A 121 -9.32 -5.80 -28.72
N GLN A 122 -8.77 -7.00 -28.89
CA GLN A 122 -9.51 -8.15 -29.40
C GLN A 122 -10.16 -8.90 -28.24
N THR A 123 -11.42 -9.28 -28.41
CA THR A 123 -12.15 -10.12 -27.46
C THR A 123 -12.14 -11.55 -27.98
N ILE A 124 -11.63 -12.47 -27.19
CA ILE A 124 -11.45 -13.87 -27.56
C ILE A 124 -12.19 -14.72 -26.53
N PHE A 125 -13.01 -15.65 -27.02
CA PHE A 125 -13.65 -16.65 -26.20
C PHE A 125 -12.73 -17.87 -26.09
N LEU A 126 -12.40 -18.23 -24.86
CA LEU A 126 -11.60 -19.41 -24.54
C LEU A 126 -12.50 -20.47 -23.90
N PRO A 127 -12.77 -21.59 -24.60
CA PRO A 127 -13.44 -22.73 -23.98
C PRO A 127 -12.55 -23.41 -22.93
N LEU A 128 -11.23 -23.26 -23.04
CA LEU A 128 -10.26 -23.76 -22.08
C LEU A 128 -9.35 -22.63 -21.61
N ILE A 129 -9.38 -22.37 -20.30
CA ILE A 129 -8.70 -21.22 -19.68
C ILE A 129 -7.17 -21.35 -19.79
N GLY A 130 -6.61 -22.55 -19.61
CA GLY A 130 -5.18 -22.81 -19.83
C GLY A 130 -4.50 -23.40 -18.60
N LEU A 131 -3.37 -22.80 -18.20
CA LEU A 131 -2.52 -23.26 -17.10
C LEU A 131 -2.97 -22.76 -15.71
N VAL A 132 -3.86 -21.77 -15.66
CA VAL A 132 -4.33 -21.12 -14.44
C VAL A 132 -5.67 -21.71 -14.03
N ASP A 133 -5.87 -21.90 -12.72
CA ASP A 133 -7.12 -22.38 -12.17
C ASP A 133 -8.26 -21.35 -12.34
N PRO A 134 -9.46 -21.78 -12.77
CA PRO A 134 -10.58 -20.88 -13.00
C PRO A 134 -11.17 -20.30 -11.70
N THR A 135 -10.86 -20.89 -10.55
CA THR A 135 -11.32 -20.43 -9.23
C THR A 135 -10.53 -19.23 -8.71
N THR A 136 -9.29 -19.07 -9.17
CA THR A 136 -8.42 -17.96 -8.77
C THR A 136 -8.68 -16.69 -9.57
N LEU A 137 -9.21 -16.84 -10.79
CA LEU A 137 -9.49 -15.73 -11.69
C LEU A 137 -10.76 -15.00 -11.29
N LYS A 138 -10.70 -13.67 -11.37
CA LYS A 138 -11.85 -12.78 -11.22
C LYS A 138 -12.00 -11.91 -12.46
N PRO A 139 -13.23 -11.47 -12.79
CA PRO A 139 -13.45 -10.44 -13.80
C PRO A 139 -12.62 -9.19 -13.48
N GLY A 140 -11.83 -8.75 -14.44
CA GLY A 140 -10.93 -7.60 -14.33
C GLY A 140 -9.46 -7.93 -14.05
N ASP A 141 -9.12 -9.20 -13.77
CA ASP A 141 -7.74 -9.58 -13.50
C ASP A 141 -6.86 -9.48 -14.75
N LEU A 142 -5.61 -9.03 -14.52
CA LEU A 142 -4.58 -8.94 -15.55
C LEU A 142 -3.95 -10.33 -15.75
N ILE A 143 -3.87 -10.80 -16.99
CA ILE A 143 -3.38 -12.13 -17.32
C ILE A 143 -2.35 -12.09 -18.45
N GLY A 144 -1.38 -13.00 -18.38
CA GLY A 144 -0.42 -13.29 -19.43
C GLY A 144 -0.98 -14.35 -20.37
N VAL A 145 -1.11 -13.99 -21.63
CA VAL A 145 -1.73 -14.79 -22.69
C VAL A 145 -0.68 -15.12 -23.76
N ASN A 146 -0.73 -16.31 -24.35
CA ASN A 146 0.13 -16.64 -25.49
C ASN A 146 -0.29 -15.86 -26.74
N LYS A 147 0.67 -15.40 -27.56
CA LYS A 147 0.39 -14.60 -28.76
C LYS A 147 -0.33 -15.38 -29.86
N ASP A 148 -0.03 -16.66 -29.99
CA ASP A 148 -0.54 -17.48 -31.10
C ASP A 148 -1.81 -18.25 -30.71
N SER A 149 -1.78 -18.91 -29.53
CA SER A 149 -2.88 -19.77 -29.08
C SER A 149 -3.87 -19.09 -28.14
N TYR A 150 -3.59 -17.86 -27.70
CA TYR A 150 -4.40 -17.11 -26.75
C TYR A 150 -4.73 -17.80 -25.42
N LEU A 151 -4.02 -18.88 -25.07
CA LEU A 151 -4.18 -19.57 -23.79
C LEU A 151 -3.66 -18.72 -22.63
N VAL A 152 -4.34 -18.75 -21.48
CA VAL A 152 -3.86 -18.10 -20.25
C VAL A 152 -2.71 -18.91 -19.67
N LEU A 153 -1.55 -18.27 -19.58
CA LEU A 153 -0.31 -18.88 -19.10
C LEU A 153 -0.04 -18.56 -17.63
N ASP A 154 -0.33 -17.33 -17.22
CA ASP A 154 -0.06 -16.84 -15.87
C ASP A 154 -0.99 -15.69 -15.47
N THR A 155 -1.23 -15.52 -14.18
CA THR A 155 -1.89 -14.33 -13.62
C THR A 155 -0.84 -13.28 -13.33
N LEU A 156 -1.02 -12.08 -13.87
CA LEU A 156 -0.14 -10.95 -13.59
C LEU A 156 -0.68 -10.16 -12.39
N PRO A 157 0.20 -9.60 -11.55
CA PRO A 157 -0.23 -8.69 -10.49
C PRO A 157 -0.93 -7.48 -11.10
N ALA A 158 -1.88 -6.90 -10.35
CA ALA A 158 -2.60 -5.71 -10.78
C ALA A 158 -1.62 -4.57 -11.09
N GLU A 159 -1.76 -3.97 -12.27
CA GLU A 159 -0.93 -2.84 -12.67
C GLU A 159 -1.62 -1.53 -12.31
N TYR A 160 -0.97 -0.74 -11.45
CA TYR A 160 -1.34 0.65 -11.19
C TYR A 160 -0.62 1.59 -12.16
N ASP A 161 -1.22 2.75 -12.40
CA ASP A 161 -0.59 3.80 -13.20
C ASP A 161 0.81 4.14 -12.65
N SER A 162 1.78 4.27 -13.57
CA SER A 162 3.15 4.71 -13.26
C SER A 162 3.22 5.96 -12.39
N ARG A 163 2.26 6.88 -12.54
CA ARG A 163 2.17 8.12 -11.75
C ARG A 163 1.85 7.84 -10.29
N VAL A 164 1.02 6.83 -10.02
CA VAL A 164 0.66 6.44 -8.64
C VAL A 164 1.85 5.75 -7.98
N LYS A 165 2.61 4.93 -8.71
CA LYS A 165 3.87 4.37 -8.19
C LYS A 165 4.89 5.46 -7.86
N ALA A 166 4.94 6.54 -8.64
CA ALA A 166 5.80 7.69 -8.34
C ALA A 166 5.32 8.55 -7.14
N MET A 167 4.07 8.39 -6.70
CA MET A 167 3.53 9.04 -5.49
C MET A 167 3.90 8.30 -4.21
N GLU A 168 4.35 7.05 -4.33
CA GLU A 168 4.92 6.33 -3.21
C GLU A 168 6.25 6.96 -2.83
N VAL A 169 6.37 7.32 -1.55
CA VAL A 169 7.60 7.90 -1.03
C VAL A 169 8.51 6.76 -0.57
N ASP A 170 9.47 6.39 -1.43
CA ASP A 170 10.49 5.37 -1.12
C ASP A 170 11.44 5.81 0.01
N GLU A 171 11.72 7.11 0.11
CA GLU A 171 12.57 7.66 1.18
C GLU A 171 11.75 8.13 2.38
N LYS A 172 11.83 7.36 3.47
CA LYS A 172 11.23 7.75 4.75
C LYS A 172 11.75 9.14 5.16
N PRO A 173 10.90 10.16 5.32
CA PRO A 173 11.35 11.41 5.91
C PRO A 173 11.92 11.13 7.30
N THR A 174 13.06 11.75 7.63
CA THR A 174 13.75 11.60 8.91
C THR A 174 13.39 12.70 9.91
N GLU A 175 12.34 13.48 9.63
CA GLU A 175 11.91 14.60 10.47
C GLU A 175 11.23 14.08 11.74
N ASP A 176 11.70 14.55 12.90
CA ASP A 176 11.12 14.23 14.21
C ASP A 176 10.19 15.34 14.70
N TYR A 177 9.27 15.00 15.61
CA TYR A 177 8.41 16.01 16.27
C TYR A 177 9.22 17.07 17.04
N ASN A 178 10.44 16.75 17.44
CA ASN A 178 11.35 17.68 18.12
C ASN A 178 11.85 18.82 17.22
N ASP A 179 11.75 18.66 15.90
CA ASP A 179 12.10 19.69 14.92
C ASP A 179 10.93 20.64 14.62
N ILE A 180 9.77 20.40 15.25
CA ILE A 180 8.56 21.23 15.11
C ILE A 180 8.41 22.11 16.35
N GLY A 181 8.52 23.43 16.18
CA GLY A 181 8.42 24.39 17.27
C GLY A 181 6.99 24.92 17.46
N GLY A 182 6.47 24.86 18.70
CA GLY A 182 5.31 25.63 19.14
C GLY A 182 3.93 25.14 18.67
N LEU A 183 3.86 23.92 18.13
CA LEU A 183 2.63 23.28 17.65
C LEU A 183 2.25 22.04 18.49
N ASP A 184 2.55 22.06 19.79
CA ASP A 184 2.42 20.90 20.67
C ASP A 184 0.97 20.37 20.72
N LYS A 185 -0.02 21.26 20.77
CA LYS A 185 -1.45 20.90 20.74
C LYS A 185 -1.85 20.24 19.42
N GLN A 186 -1.40 20.79 18.29
CA GLN A 186 -1.70 20.26 16.97
C GLN A 186 -1.02 18.90 16.74
N ILE A 187 0.19 18.72 17.27
CA ILE A 187 0.89 17.43 17.25
C ILE A 187 0.08 16.39 18.03
N GLU A 188 -0.36 16.71 19.25
CA GLU A 188 -1.16 15.80 20.09
C GLU A 188 -2.44 15.37 19.37
N GLU A 189 -3.22 16.32 18.83
CA GLU A 189 -4.46 16.01 18.09
C GLU A 189 -4.22 15.14 16.85
N LEU A 190 -3.12 15.37 16.13
CA LEU A 190 -2.78 14.56 14.95
C LEU A 190 -2.35 13.14 15.35
N VAL A 191 -1.55 13.02 16.41
CA VAL A 191 -1.09 11.73 16.96
C VAL A 191 -2.28 10.91 17.45
N GLU A 192 -3.24 11.54 18.13
CA GLU A 192 -4.49 10.91 18.56
C GLU A 192 -5.35 10.42 17.40
N ALA A 193 -5.44 11.21 16.32
CA ALA A 193 -6.27 10.84 15.18
C ALA A 193 -5.64 9.76 14.29
N ILE A 194 -4.31 9.67 14.21
CA ILE A 194 -3.62 8.84 13.21
C ILE A 194 -2.78 7.75 13.86
N VAL A 195 -1.88 8.11 14.77
CA VAL A 195 -0.89 7.19 15.35
C VAL A 195 -1.56 6.21 16.31
N LEU A 196 -2.49 6.70 17.13
CA LEU A 196 -3.20 5.91 18.13
C LEU A 196 -4.03 4.77 17.51
N PRO A 197 -4.84 5.01 16.45
CA PRO A 197 -5.55 3.93 15.75
C PRO A 197 -4.62 2.91 15.08
N MET A 198 -3.45 3.34 14.60
CA MET A 198 -2.49 2.45 13.93
C MET A 198 -1.74 1.55 14.91
N SER A 199 -1.34 2.11 16.05
CA SER A 199 -0.54 1.40 17.07
C SER A 199 -1.41 0.61 18.06
N HIS A 200 -2.53 1.17 18.49
CA HIS A 200 -3.35 0.65 19.59
C HIS A 200 -4.83 0.47 19.18
N ALA A 201 -5.08 -0.23 18.08
CA ALA A 201 -6.43 -0.50 17.58
C ALA A 201 -7.34 -1.20 18.62
N GLU A 202 -6.76 -2.02 19.52
CA GLU A 202 -7.51 -2.72 20.57
C GLU A 202 -8.19 -1.77 21.56
N ARG A 203 -7.59 -0.61 21.86
CA ARG A 203 -8.19 0.38 22.77
C ARG A 203 -9.51 0.92 22.21
N PHE A 204 -9.57 1.14 20.90
CA PHE A 204 -10.79 1.58 20.21
C PHE A 204 -11.86 0.49 20.20
N LYS A 205 -11.47 -0.78 19.98
CA LYS A 205 -12.38 -1.92 20.01
C LYS A 205 -12.98 -2.16 21.40
N ASN A 206 -12.16 -2.08 22.46
CA ASN A 206 -12.60 -2.27 23.83
C ASN A 206 -13.57 -1.16 24.28
N LEU A 207 -13.33 0.07 23.82
CA LEU A 207 -14.20 1.21 24.10
C LEU A 207 -15.46 1.25 23.21
N GLY A 208 -15.48 0.49 22.10
CA GLY A 208 -16.60 0.44 21.16
C GLY A 208 -16.75 1.68 20.27
N ILE A 209 -15.70 2.51 20.16
CA ILE A 209 -15.70 3.71 19.32
C ILE A 209 -14.97 3.48 18.00
N LYS A 210 -15.46 4.12 16.94
CA LYS A 210 -14.79 4.10 15.63
C LYS A 210 -13.70 5.16 15.61
N PRO A 211 -12.48 4.84 15.14
CA PRO A 211 -11.43 5.84 15.00
C PRO A 211 -11.79 6.85 13.90
N PRO A 212 -11.29 8.09 13.98
CA PRO A 212 -11.51 9.08 12.93
C PRO A 212 -10.89 8.60 11.61
N LYS A 213 -11.55 8.93 10.50
CA LYS A 213 -11.16 8.49 9.16
C LYS A 213 -10.05 9.36 8.55
N GLY A 214 -10.15 10.67 8.77
CA GLY A 214 -9.20 11.63 8.21
C GLY A 214 -9.09 12.91 9.00
N VAL A 215 -8.00 13.62 8.73
CA VAL A 215 -7.63 14.89 9.38
C VAL A 215 -7.45 15.95 8.30
N LEU A 216 -8.04 17.12 8.51
CA LEU A 216 -7.84 18.31 7.70
C LEU A 216 -6.99 19.32 8.46
N MET A 217 -5.86 19.70 7.89
CA MET A 217 -4.98 20.76 8.38
C MET A 217 -5.20 22.03 7.58
N TYR A 218 -5.56 23.13 8.24
CA TYR A 218 -5.77 24.42 7.58
C TYR A 218 -5.11 25.57 8.35
N GLY A 219 -4.81 26.65 7.63
CA GLY A 219 -4.18 27.85 8.22
C GLY A 219 -3.36 28.63 7.20
N PRO A 220 -2.68 29.72 7.61
CA PRO A 220 -1.81 30.49 6.72
C PRO A 220 -0.69 29.64 6.09
N PRO A 221 -0.16 30.02 4.91
CA PRO A 221 0.99 29.36 4.33
C PRO A 221 2.25 29.59 5.20
N GLY A 222 3.12 28.59 5.27
CA GLY A 222 4.38 28.68 6.01
C GLY A 222 4.30 28.40 7.52
N THR A 223 3.18 27.86 8.00
CA THR A 223 3.00 27.40 9.40
C THR A 223 3.43 25.94 9.64
N GLY A 224 3.93 25.23 8.61
CA GLY A 224 4.52 23.89 8.78
C GLY A 224 3.56 22.71 8.62
N LYS A 225 2.39 22.89 7.98
CA LYS A 225 1.41 21.81 7.69
C LYS A 225 2.04 20.59 6.99
N THR A 226 2.79 20.82 5.92
CA THR A 226 3.48 19.75 5.18
C THR A 226 4.59 19.09 6.01
N LEU A 227 5.24 19.85 6.91
CA LEU A 227 6.30 19.34 7.79
C LEU A 227 5.70 18.39 8.84
N LEU A 228 4.58 18.77 9.47
CA LEU A 228 3.90 17.92 10.44
C LEU A 228 3.44 16.58 9.82
N ALA A 229 2.91 16.60 8.59
CA ALA A 229 2.55 15.37 7.88
C ALA A 229 3.74 14.45 7.65
N ARG A 230 4.91 15.00 7.26
CA ARG A 230 6.14 14.23 7.07
C ARG A 230 6.66 13.63 8.36
N ALA A 231 6.68 14.40 9.46
CA ALA A 231 7.09 13.90 10.77
C ALA A 231 6.16 12.77 11.26
N CYS A 232 4.84 12.88 11.01
CA CYS A 232 3.89 11.83 11.33
C CYS A 232 4.14 10.54 10.52
N ALA A 233 4.50 10.68 9.24
CA ALA A 233 4.85 9.55 8.38
C ALA A 233 6.13 8.85 8.85
N ALA A 234 7.15 9.63 9.23
CA ALA A 234 8.41 9.15 9.76
C ALA A 234 8.22 8.25 11.00
N GLN A 235 7.39 8.71 11.93
CA GLN A 235 7.17 8.09 13.23
C GLN A 235 6.30 6.83 13.16
N THR A 236 5.31 6.81 12.28
CA THR A 236 4.39 5.66 12.15
C THR A 236 5.00 4.47 11.41
N LYS A 237 6.09 4.65 10.66
CA LYS A 237 6.70 3.62 9.78
C LYS A 237 5.70 2.98 8.81
N SER A 238 4.58 3.66 8.53
CA SER A 238 3.55 3.24 7.59
C SER A 238 3.91 3.64 6.17
N THR A 239 3.28 3.02 5.18
CA THR A 239 3.42 3.43 3.78
C THR A 239 2.89 4.86 3.63
N TYR A 240 3.71 5.77 3.12
CA TYR A 240 3.34 7.17 2.93
C TYR A 240 3.14 7.47 1.45
N LEU A 241 1.91 7.80 1.08
CA LEU A 241 1.51 8.14 -0.27
C LEU A 241 1.31 9.66 -0.34
N LYS A 242 2.20 10.35 -1.07
CA LYS A 242 2.13 11.80 -1.23
C LYS A 242 1.39 12.13 -2.52
N LEU A 243 0.26 12.81 -2.38
CA LEU A 243 -0.57 13.25 -3.48
C LEU A 243 -0.68 14.77 -3.43
N ALA A 244 -0.38 15.46 -4.53
CA ALA A 244 -0.62 16.89 -4.65
C ALA A 244 -1.95 17.14 -5.37
N GLY A 245 -2.78 18.05 -4.86
CA GLY A 245 -4.08 18.40 -5.46
C GLY A 245 -4.01 18.70 -6.96
N PRO A 246 -3.05 19.51 -7.45
CA PRO A 246 -2.89 19.79 -8.87
C PRO A 246 -2.57 18.55 -9.73
N GLN A 247 -1.95 17.50 -9.19
CA GLN A 247 -1.63 16.27 -9.94
C GLN A 247 -2.88 15.49 -10.34
N LEU A 248 -3.99 15.70 -9.63
CA LEU A 248 -5.28 15.08 -9.93
C LEU A 248 -5.99 15.73 -11.13
N VAL A 249 -5.61 16.95 -11.49
CA VAL A 249 -6.20 17.66 -12.62
C VAL A 249 -5.47 17.23 -13.89
N GLN A 250 -6.16 16.52 -14.77
CA GLN A 250 -5.62 15.95 -16.00
C GLN A 250 -6.32 16.52 -17.24
N MET A 251 -5.63 16.50 -18.37
CA MET A 251 -6.19 16.97 -19.66
C MET A 251 -7.24 16.01 -20.21
N PHE A 252 -7.12 14.72 -19.94
CA PHE A 252 -8.06 13.70 -20.41
C PHE A 252 -9.17 13.45 -19.39
N ILE A 253 -10.39 13.35 -19.90
CA ILE A 253 -11.60 13.19 -19.09
C ILE A 253 -11.58 11.83 -18.38
N GLY A 254 -11.70 11.83 -17.06
CA GLY A 254 -11.76 10.64 -16.23
C GLY A 254 -10.40 10.08 -15.80
N ASP A 255 -9.28 10.60 -16.31
CA ASP A 255 -7.94 10.19 -15.87
C ASP A 255 -7.70 10.57 -14.41
N GLY A 256 -8.16 11.76 -13.99
CA GLY A 256 -8.07 12.19 -12.58
C GLY A 256 -8.82 11.24 -11.65
N ALA A 257 -10.05 10.88 -12.01
CA ALA A 257 -10.87 9.92 -11.25
C ALA A 257 -10.26 8.51 -11.23
N LYS A 258 -9.63 8.05 -12.32
CA LYS A 258 -8.88 6.78 -12.33
C LYS A 258 -7.69 6.86 -11.37
N LEU A 259 -6.94 7.95 -11.38
CA LEU A 259 -5.75 8.12 -10.54
C LEU A 259 -6.09 8.10 -9.05
N VAL A 260 -7.21 8.73 -8.65
CA VAL A 260 -7.72 8.64 -7.27
C VAL A 260 -8.03 7.19 -6.90
N ARG A 261 -8.76 6.45 -7.73
CA ARG A 261 -9.09 5.03 -7.46
C ARG A 261 -7.83 4.16 -7.32
N ASP A 262 -6.87 4.34 -8.23
CA ASP A 262 -5.63 3.58 -8.24
C ASP A 262 -4.79 3.89 -6.99
N ALA A 263 -4.74 5.15 -6.54
CA ALA A 263 -4.04 5.55 -5.31
C ALA A 263 -4.65 4.90 -4.04
N PHE A 264 -5.98 4.87 -3.94
CA PHE A 264 -6.66 4.20 -2.81
C PHE A 264 -6.50 2.68 -2.86
N ASN A 265 -6.51 2.08 -4.05
CA ASN A 265 -6.28 0.64 -4.19
C ASN A 265 -4.84 0.25 -3.84
N LEU A 266 -3.85 1.06 -4.24
CA LEU A 266 -2.46 0.86 -3.82
C LEU A 266 -2.31 0.99 -2.29
N ALA A 267 -3.01 1.96 -1.68
CA ALA A 267 -3.04 2.11 -0.21
C ALA A 267 -3.64 0.89 0.50
N LYS A 268 -4.66 0.25 -0.10
CA LYS A 268 -5.27 -0.99 0.41
C LYS A 268 -4.32 -2.17 0.34
N GLU A 269 -3.58 -2.31 -0.75
CA GLU A 269 -2.56 -3.35 -0.90
C GLU A 269 -1.42 -3.17 0.11
N LYS A 270 -1.00 -1.91 0.34
CA LYS A 270 0.13 -1.54 1.22
C LYS A 270 -0.27 -1.17 2.65
N SER A 271 -1.38 -1.70 3.13
CA SER A 271 -1.89 -1.47 4.48
C SER A 271 -0.88 -1.94 5.56
N PRO A 272 -0.52 -1.13 6.56
CA PRO A 272 -1.05 0.19 6.93
C PRO A 272 -0.48 1.35 6.09
N ALA A 273 -1.36 2.26 5.64
CA ALA A 273 -1.00 3.36 4.75
C ALA A 273 -1.58 4.72 5.19
N ILE A 274 -0.85 5.79 4.90
CA ILE A 274 -1.26 7.18 5.10
C ILE A 274 -1.24 7.87 3.73
N ILE A 275 -2.39 8.41 3.33
CA ILE A 275 -2.53 9.22 2.11
C ILE A 275 -2.48 10.68 2.53
N PHE A 276 -1.46 11.41 2.09
CA PHE A 276 -1.33 12.85 2.29
C PHE A 276 -1.73 13.60 1.02
N ILE A 277 -2.77 14.42 1.10
CA ILE A 277 -3.25 15.29 0.03
C ILE A 277 -2.84 16.72 0.37
N ASP A 278 -1.86 17.26 -0.35
CA ASP A 278 -1.49 18.67 -0.26
C ASP A 278 -2.32 19.52 -1.23
N GLU A 279 -2.50 20.80 -0.93
CA GLU A 279 -3.24 21.74 -1.79
C GLU A 279 -4.63 21.22 -2.20
N LEU A 280 -5.42 20.77 -1.22
CA LEU A 280 -6.78 20.25 -1.48
C LEU A 280 -7.69 21.30 -2.15
N ASP A 281 -7.38 22.58 -2.01
CA ASP A 281 -8.06 23.68 -2.69
C ASP A 281 -8.00 23.63 -4.21
N ALA A 282 -7.01 22.95 -4.80
CA ALA A 282 -6.94 22.77 -6.26
C ALA A 282 -8.12 21.95 -6.82
N ILE A 283 -8.64 20.99 -6.04
CA ILE A 283 -9.74 20.10 -6.45
C ILE A 283 -11.02 20.31 -5.66
N GLY A 284 -10.93 20.92 -4.48
CA GLY A 284 -12.01 20.99 -3.50
C GLY A 284 -12.88 22.23 -3.61
N THR A 285 -12.77 23.04 -4.67
CA THR A 285 -13.54 24.27 -4.83
C THR A 285 -15.04 24.03 -4.83
N LYS A 286 -15.80 24.93 -4.19
CA LYS A 286 -17.28 24.91 -4.22
C LYS A 286 -17.79 24.85 -5.66
N ARG A 287 -18.88 24.10 -5.84
CA ARG A 287 -19.58 23.99 -7.13
C ARG A 287 -20.13 25.35 -7.51
N PHE A 288 -19.51 25.98 -8.50
CA PHE A 288 -20.11 27.08 -9.23
C PHE A 288 -20.83 26.50 -10.45
N ASP A 289 -21.99 27.05 -10.77
CA ASP A 289 -22.75 26.74 -11.98
C ASP A 289 -22.09 27.43 -13.19
N SER A 290 -20.79 27.17 -13.38
CA SER A 290 -20.01 27.64 -14.51
C SER A 290 -20.11 26.63 -15.64
N GLU A 291 -20.62 27.04 -16.80
CA GLU A 291 -20.71 26.20 -18.01
C GLU A 291 -19.34 25.86 -18.63
N LYS A 292 -18.23 26.23 -17.99
CA LYS A 292 -16.88 25.98 -18.51
C LYS A 292 -16.50 24.52 -18.33
N SER A 293 -16.08 23.88 -19.43
CA SER A 293 -15.73 22.46 -19.46
C SER A 293 -14.59 22.05 -18.51
N GLY A 294 -13.69 22.96 -18.13
CA GLY A 294 -12.58 22.67 -17.21
C GLY A 294 -13.03 22.38 -15.78
N ASP A 295 -14.00 23.13 -15.26
CA ASP A 295 -14.47 22.99 -13.87
C ASP A 295 -15.21 21.66 -13.66
N ARG A 296 -15.88 21.17 -14.70
CA ARG A 296 -16.61 19.88 -14.67
C ARG A 296 -15.70 18.69 -14.43
N GLU A 297 -14.49 18.67 -15.01
CA GLU A 297 -13.55 17.56 -14.82
C GLU A 297 -12.95 17.55 -13.41
N VAL A 298 -12.62 18.72 -12.88
CA VAL A 298 -12.14 18.87 -11.49
C VAL A 298 -13.22 18.40 -10.51
N GLN A 299 -14.47 18.82 -10.73
CA GLN A 299 -15.62 18.37 -9.93
C GLN A 299 -15.82 16.85 -10.01
N ARG A 300 -15.65 16.24 -11.20
CA ARG A 300 -15.76 14.78 -11.35
C ARG A 300 -14.70 14.04 -10.54
N THR A 301 -13.46 14.53 -10.56
CA THR A 301 -12.36 13.96 -9.77
C THR A 301 -12.57 14.15 -8.27
N MET A 302 -13.11 15.31 -7.86
CA MET A 302 -13.51 15.57 -6.48
C MET A 302 -14.63 14.62 -6.01
N LEU A 303 -15.66 14.40 -6.83
CA LEU A 303 -16.75 13.45 -6.52
C LEU A 303 -16.22 12.03 -6.35
N GLU A 304 -15.27 11.61 -7.19
CA GLU A 304 -14.63 10.30 -7.03
C GLU A 304 -13.83 10.22 -5.73
N LEU A 305 -13.09 11.28 -5.37
CA LEU A 305 -12.42 11.35 -4.07
C LEU A 305 -13.42 11.23 -2.91
N LEU A 306 -14.57 11.91 -2.99
CA LEU A 306 -15.64 11.79 -1.98
C LEU A 306 -16.18 10.35 -1.88
N ASN A 307 -16.39 9.69 -3.01
CA ASN A 307 -16.85 8.30 -3.04
C ASN A 307 -15.82 7.36 -2.41
N GLN A 308 -14.53 7.55 -2.70
CA GLN A 308 -13.47 6.75 -2.08
C GLN A 308 -13.38 7.02 -0.57
N LEU A 309 -13.52 8.28 -0.12
CA LEU A 309 -13.50 8.66 1.29
C LEU A 309 -14.67 8.05 2.10
N ASP A 310 -15.86 8.00 1.50
CA ASP A 310 -17.03 7.37 2.13
C ASP A 310 -16.94 5.84 2.08
N GLY A 311 -16.42 5.30 0.98
CA GLY A 311 -16.41 3.88 0.64
C GLY A 311 -15.49 3.01 1.48
N PHE A 312 -14.50 3.56 2.18
CA PHE A 312 -13.68 2.77 3.11
C PHE A 312 -14.34 2.62 4.48
N SER A 313 -14.24 1.43 5.07
CA SER A 313 -14.70 1.19 6.44
C SER A 313 -13.79 1.90 7.44
N SER A 314 -14.35 2.43 8.54
CA SER A 314 -13.56 3.11 9.58
C SER A 314 -12.52 2.20 10.26
N ASP A 315 -12.67 0.88 10.10
CA ASP A 315 -11.75 -0.15 10.60
C ASP A 315 -10.53 -0.40 9.67
N GLU A 316 -10.52 0.16 8.46
CA GLU A 316 -9.37 0.04 7.56
C GLU A 316 -8.18 0.81 8.13
N ARG A 317 -6.97 0.20 8.04
CA ARG A 317 -5.70 0.83 8.47
C ARG A 317 -5.19 1.83 7.44
N ILE A 318 -6.10 2.60 6.84
CA ILE A 318 -5.82 3.66 5.90
C ILE A 318 -6.29 4.96 6.52
N LYS A 319 -5.41 5.96 6.59
CA LYS A 319 -5.73 7.29 7.11
C LYS A 319 -5.44 8.34 6.07
N VAL A 320 -6.33 9.33 5.99
CA VAL A 320 -6.19 10.45 5.04
C VAL A 320 -5.84 11.71 5.80
N ILE A 321 -4.77 12.37 5.38
CA ILE A 321 -4.37 13.69 5.85
C ILE A 321 -4.54 14.64 4.68
N ALA A 322 -5.36 15.67 4.83
CA ALA A 322 -5.49 16.72 3.83
C ALA A 322 -4.94 18.04 4.38
N ALA A 323 -4.22 18.79 3.55
CA ALA A 323 -3.75 20.13 3.86
C ALA A 323 -4.38 21.15 2.89
N THR A 324 -4.82 22.29 3.43
CA THR A 324 -5.29 23.43 2.64
C THR A 324 -4.81 24.74 3.26
N ASN A 325 -4.59 25.77 2.45
CA ASN A 325 -4.38 27.13 2.94
C ASN A 325 -5.69 27.87 3.17
N ARG A 326 -6.75 27.47 2.46
CA ARG A 326 -8.02 28.17 2.38
C ARG A 326 -9.18 27.20 2.60
N ILE A 327 -9.74 27.23 3.81
CA ILE A 327 -10.89 26.39 4.16
C ILE A 327 -12.22 26.98 3.65
N ASP A 328 -12.26 28.29 3.38
CA ASP A 328 -13.43 29.06 2.91
C ASP A 328 -13.94 28.63 1.52
N ILE A 329 -13.01 28.23 0.65
CA ILE A 329 -13.29 27.84 -0.73
C ILE A 329 -13.68 26.36 -0.88
N LEU A 330 -13.47 25.54 0.16
CA LEU A 330 -13.74 24.12 0.10
C LEU A 330 -15.24 23.80 0.05
N ASP A 331 -15.61 22.77 -0.70
CA ASP A 331 -16.96 22.21 -0.71
C ASP A 331 -17.33 21.69 0.70
N PRO A 332 -18.46 22.13 1.30
CA PRO A 332 -18.94 21.60 2.58
C PRO A 332 -19.09 20.08 2.61
N ALA A 333 -19.24 19.43 1.46
CA ALA A 333 -19.26 17.98 1.34
C ALA A 333 -17.96 17.35 1.85
N LEU A 334 -16.79 17.94 1.57
CA LEU A 334 -15.50 17.44 2.08
C LEU A 334 -15.38 17.59 3.61
N LEU A 335 -15.99 18.64 4.15
CA LEU A 335 -15.91 19.02 5.57
C LEU A 335 -16.91 18.28 6.47
N ARG A 336 -17.73 17.41 5.90
CA ARG A 336 -18.73 16.62 6.63
C ARG A 336 -18.04 15.50 7.44
N SER A 337 -18.55 15.26 8.65
CA SER A 337 -18.11 14.12 9.47
C SER A 337 -18.38 12.79 8.74
N GLY A 338 -17.47 11.84 8.89
CA GLY A 338 -17.38 10.61 8.10
C GLY A 338 -16.35 10.66 6.98
N ARG A 339 -15.73 11.83 6.73
CA ARG A 339 -14.64 12.04 5.75
C ARG A 339 -13.44 12.66 6.45
N LEU A 340 -13.47 13.98 6.62
CA LEU A 340 -12.47 14.76 7.35
C LEU A 340 -13.03 15.11 8.72
N ASP A 341 -12.87 14.20 9.67
CA ASP A 341 -13.48 14.29 11.01
C ASP A 341 -12.80 15.33 11.89
N ARG A 342 -11.46 15.33 11.91
CA ARG A 342 -10.67 16.27 12.71
C ARG A 342 -10.22 17.44 11.86
N LYS A 343 -10.45 18.65 12.34
CA LYS A 343 -10.07 19.90 11.68
C LYS A 343 -9.07 20.61 12.58
N ILE A 344 -7.81 20.58 12.18
CA ILE A 344 -6.70 21.14 12.96
C ILE A 344 -6.33 22.48 12.33
N GLU A 345 -6.48 23.53 13.14
CA GLU A 345 -6.07 24.88 12.77
C GLU A 345 -4.61 25.12 13.14
N PHE A 346 -3.88 25.71 12.19
CA PHE A 346 -2.51 26.16 12.36
C PHE A 346 -2.50 27.68 12.52
N PRO A 347 -2.44 28.20 13.76
CA PRO A 347 -2.29 29.63 13.99
C PRO A 347 -0.87 30.08 13.60
N LEU A 348 -0.70 31.40 13.54
CA LEU A 348 0.65 31.98 13.50
C LEU A 348 1.39 31.68 14.82
N PRO A 349 2.72 31.50 14.79
CA PRO A 349 3.48 31.16 15.98
C PRO A 349 3.49 32.32 16.99
N ASN A 350 3.21 31.99 18.25
CA ASN A 350 3.38 32.89 19.39
C ASN A 350 4.87 33.27 19.59
N GLU A 351 5.14 34.26 20.45
CA GLU A 351 6.51 34.69 20.79
C GLU A 351 7.41 33.51 21.21
N GLU A 352 6.95 32.68 22.15
CA GLU A 352 7.67 31.48 22.60
C GLU A 352 7.91 30.47 21.46
N ALA A 353 6.90 30.30 20.59
CA ALA A 353 7.00 29.41 19.45
C ALA A 353 8.05 29.91 18.44
N ARG A 354 8.11 31.22 18.18
CA ARG A 354 9.12 31.83 17.31
C ARG A 354 10.53 31.65 17.87
N ALA A 355 10.72 31.88 19.18
CA ALA A 355 11.99 31.64 19.85
C ALA A 355 12.44 30.18 19.66
N ARG A 356 11.52 29.23 19.86
CA ARG A 356 11.80 27.80 19.68
C ARG A 356 12.13 27.43 18.22
N ILE A 357 11.41 28.00 17.25
CA ILE A 357 11.67 27.76 15.81
C ILE A 357 13.05 28.29 15.40
N LEU A 358 13.41 29.51 15.84
CA LEU A 358 14.74 30.08 15.61
C LEU A 358 15.83 29.21 16.24
N GLN A 359 15.60 28.74 17.46
CA GLN A 359 16.53 27.85 18.15
C GLN A 359 16.72 26.53 17.37
N ILE A 360 15.66 25.88 16.92
CA ILE A 360 15.73 24.62 16.16
C ILE A 360 16.54 24.80 14.87
N HIS A 361 16.27 25.83 14.09
CA HIS A 361 16.98 26.06 12.83
C HIS A 361 18.43 26.49 13.02
N SER A 362 18.75 27.13 14.13
CA SER A 362 20.11 27.51 14.48
C SER A 362 20.98 26.37 15.03
N ARG A 363 20.41 25.21 15.41
CA ARG A 363 21.17 24.04 15.91
C ARG A 363 22.24 23.53 14.95
N LYS A 364 22.04 23.72 13.64
CA LYS A 364 23.00 23.29 12.60
C LYS A 364 24.09 24.32 12.34
N MET A 365 23.99 25.51 12.94
CA MET A 365 24.88 26.64 12.73
C MET A 365 25.75 26.88 13.98
N THR A 366 26.90 27.51 13.79
CA THR A 366 27.78 27.95 14.89
C THR A 366 27.30 29.30 15.42
N VAL A 367 26.59 29.27 16.55
CA VAL A 367 26.00 30.46 17.17
C VAL A 367 26.81 30.86 18.40
N GLY A 368 27.09 32.16 18.55
CA GLY A 368 27.73 32.71 19.75
C GLY A 368 26.82 32.64 20.98
N THR A 369 27.42 32.57 22.17
CA THR A 369 26.67 32.48 23.45
C THR A 369 25.85 33.72 23.78
N GLU A 370 26.14 34.84 23.14
CA GLU A 370 25.48 36.14 23.34
C GLU A 370 24.09 36.24 22.66
N VAL A 371 23.64 35.20 21.94
CA VAL A 371 22.38 35.27 21.19
C VAL A 371 21.19 34.98 22.09
N ASN A 372 20.38 36.02 22.33
CA ASN A 372 19.10 35.90 23.02
C ASN A 372 17.92 35.66 22.04
N TYR A 373 17.40 34.44 21.99
CA TYR A 373 16.26 34.09 21.13
C TYR A 373 14.92 34.70 21.56
N GLU A 374 14.75 35.03 22.85
CA GLU A 374 13.52 35.68 23.33
C GLU A 374 13.42 37.11 22.79
N GLU A 375 14.54 37.83 22.78
CA GLU A 375 14.61 39.17 22.20
C GLU A 375 14.35 39.15 20.69
N LEU A 376 15.00 38.22 19.96
CA LEU A 376 14.76 38.05 18.52
C LEU A 376 13.29 37.72 18.21
N ALA A 377 12.65 36.90 19.05
CA ALA A 377 11.25 36.53 18.88
C ALA A 377 10.28 37.71 19.09
N ARG A 378 10.62 38.67 19.97
CA ARG A 378 9.88 39.93 20.12
C ARG A 378 10.02 40.84 18.91
N CYS A 379 11.21 40.88 18.31
CA CYS A 379 11.45 41.65 17.09
C CYS A 379 10.77 41.04 15.85
N CYS A 380 10.50 39.74 15.84
CA CYS A 380 9.87 39.01 14.74
C CYS A 380 8.34 39.04 14.80
N ASP A 381 7.72 40.22 14.79
CA ASP A 381 6.26 40.31 14.88
C ASP A 381 5.54 39.82 13.60
N GLU A 382 4.45 39.08 13.79
CA GLU A 382 3.68 38.38 12.74
C GLU A 382 4.48 37.49 11.78
N PHE A 383 5.63 36.94 12.20
CA PHE A 383 6.41 36.04 11.36
C PHE A 383 5.80 34.65 11.33
N ASN A 384 5.75 34.04 10.13
CA ASN A 384 5.46 32.62 9.99
C ASN A 384 6.72 31.76 10.23
N GLY A 385 6.56 30.44 10.38
CA GLY A 385 7.68 29.53 10.61
C GLY A 385 8.70 29.54 9.45
N ALA A 386 8.22 29.70 8.22
CA ALA A 386 9.07 29.85 7.04
C ALA A 386 9.94 31.12 7.06
N GLN A 387 9.41 32.25 7.53
CA GLN A 387 10.13 33.50 7.70
C GLN A 387 11.14 33.41 8.84
N CYS A 388 10.80 32.78 9.96
CA CYS A 388 11.75 32.52 11.04
C CYS A 388 12.94 31.67 10.53
N LYS A 389 12.67 30.65 9.71
CA LYS A 389 13.72 29.89 9.03
C LYS A 389 14.56 30.77 8.09
N ALA A 390 13.92 31.65 7.32
CA ALA A 390 14.61 32.57 6.42
C ALA A 390 15.55 33.52 7.18
N VAL A 391 15.14 34.04 8.34
CA VAL A 391 16.00 34.86 9.21
C VAL A 391 17.29 34.14 9.57
N CYS A 392 17.23 32.86 9.98
CA CYS A 392 18.42 32.09 10.30
C CYS A 392 19.36 31.95 9.09
N VAL A 393 18.79 31.76 7.89
CA VAL A 393 19.57 31.63 6.65
C VAL A 393 20.25 32.97 6.28
N GLU A 394 19.53 34.08 6.36
CA GLU A 394 20.07 35.40 6.05
C GLU A 394 21.15 35.82 7.06
N ALA A 395 20.94 35.56 8.36
CA ALA A 395 21.95 35.78 9.39
C ALA A 395 23.25 35.00 9.05
N GLY A 396 23.12 33.74 8.62
CA GLY A 396 24.23 32.92 8.11
C GLY A 396 24.97 33.56 6.94
N MET A 397 24.24 34.12 5.98
CA MET A 397 24.82 34.79 4.81
C MET A 397 25.54 36.09 5.16
N LEU A 398 25.02 36.87 6.12
CA LEU A 398 25.64 38.10 6.61
C LEU A 398 26.95 37.81 7.36
N ALA A 399 26.94 36.82 8.25
CA ALA A 399 28.15 36.37 8.93
C ALA A 399 29.22 35.87 7.94
N LEU A 400 28.81 35.14 6.90
CA LEU A 400 29.71 34.70 5.84
C LEU A 400 30.29 35.88 5.04
N ARG A 401 29.49 36.93 4.78
CA ARG A 401 29.95 38.16 4.09
C ARG A 401 30.98 38.92 4.92
N ARG A 402 30.88 38.88 6.26
CA ARG A 402 31.88 39.41 7.21
C ARG A 402 33.15 38.55 7.28
N GLY A 403 33.09 37.30 6.81
CA GLY A 403 34.16 36.31 6.99
C GLY A 403 34.24 35.77 8.41
N ALA A 404 33.16 35.88 9.20
CA ALA A 404 33.10 35.35 10.56
C ALA A 404 32.71 33.87 10.56
N THR A 405 33.22 33.13 11.55
CA THR A 405 32.92 31.70 11.76
C THR A 405 31.76 31.46 12.72
N GLU A 406 31.37 32.48 13.47
CA GLU A 406 30.30 32.43 14.47
C GLU A 406 29.26 33.53 14.21
N LEU A 407 28.00 33.20 14.46
CA LEU A 407 26.87 34.13 14.37
C LEU A 407 26.76 34.97 15.64
N SER A 408 26.72 36.28 15.47
CA SER A 408 26.47 37.25 16.52
C SER A 408 24.99 37.66 16.57
N HIS A 409 24.54 38.25 17.68
CA HIS A 409 23.17 38.73 17.81
C HIS A 409 22.81 39.79 16.76
N GLU A 410 23.78 40.64 16.39
CA GLU A 410 23.63 41.66 15.35
C GLU A 410 23.30 41.05 13.98
N ASP A 411 23.93 39.92 13.61
CA ASP A 411 23.67 39.24 12.33
C ASP A 411 22.21 38.77 12.23
N PHE A 412 21.62 38.32 13.35
CA PHE A 412 20.20 37.97 13.40
C PHE A 412 19.30 39.20 13.30
N MET A 413 19.65 40.31 13.96
CA MET A 413 18.89 41.56 13.87
C MET A 413 18.87 42.12 12.45
N ASP A 414 20.02 42.12 11.77
CA ASP A 414 20.12 42.54 10.37
C ASP A 414 19.37 41.58 9.44
N GLY A 415 19.43 40.26 9.71
CA GLY A 415 18.65 39.26 8.99
C GLY A 415 17.13 39.49 9.13
N ILE A 416 16.65 39.85 10.32
CA ILE A 416 15.24 40.22 10.54
C ILE A 416 14.87 41.43 9.71
N GLN A 417 15.71 42.48 9.69
CA GLN A 417 15.46 43.68 8.90
C GLN A 417 15.41 43.37 7.40
N GLU A 418 16.28 42.51 6.90
CA GLU A 418 16.28 42.12 5.48
C GLU A 418 15.01 41.34 5.11
N VAL A 419 14.58 40.39 5.95
CA VAL A 419 13.35 39.62 5.73
C VAL A 419 12.11 40.53 5.82
N MET A 420 12.08 41.48 6.76
CA MET A 420 11.02 42.50 6.84
C MET A 420 11.01 43.43 5.63
N ALA A 421 12.18 43.85 5.14
CA ALA A 421 12.30 44.71 3.97
C ALA A 421 11.71 44.00 2.75
N LYS A 422 12.05 42.72 2.54
CA LYS A 422 11.46 41.88 1.48
C LYS A 422 9.92 41.80 1.57
N LYS A 423 9.34 41.76 2.79
CA LYS A 423 7.87 41.83 3.02
C LYS A 423 7.28 43.20 2.61
N LYS A 424 8.02 44.30 2.79
CA LYS A 424 7.56 45.65 2.45
C LYS A 424 7.70 45.99 0.96
N THR A 425 8.72 45.48 0.27
CA THR A 425 8.93 45.77 -1.16
C THR A 425 7.77 45.25 -2.03
N SER A 426 7.07 44.19 -1.62
CA SER A 426 5.84 43.72 -2.28
C SER A 426 4.64 44.68 -2.17
N LEU A 427 4.69 45.72 -1.33
CA LEU A 427 3.60 46.67 -1.09
C LEU A 427 3.85 48.08 -1.64
N GLN A 428 5.04 48.41 -2.15
CA GLN A 428 5.41 49.76 -2.60
C GLN A 428 5.27 50.00 -4.12
N TYR A 429 4.16 49.58 -4.72
CA TYR A 429 3.83 49.91 -6.13
C TYR A 429 2.58 50.77 -6.30
N TYR A 430 2.02 51.31 -5.21
CA TYR A 430 0.97 52.33 -5.27
C TYR A 430 1.50 53.63 -4.68
N ALA A 431 1.90 54.54 -5.58
CA ALA A 431 2.04 55.96 -5.33
C ALA A 431 0.82 56.69 -5.91
#